data_AF-A0A544U7M6-F1
#
_entry.id   AF-A0A544U7M6-F1
#
_cell.length_a   1.000
_cell.length_b   1.000
_cell.length_c   1.000
_cell.angle_alpha   90.00
_cell.angle_beta   90.00
_cell.angle_gamma   90.00
#
_symmetry.space_group_name_H-M   'P 1'
#
loop_
_entity.id
_entity.type
_entity.pdbx_description
1 polymer ?
#
loop_
_entity_poly.entity_id
_entity_poly.type
_entity_poly.pdbx_seq_one_letter_code
_entity_poly.pdbx_strand_id
1 'polypeptide(L)'
;MVNLFKKSFIYLALILLVLVNFSTESAHAEEGYTENLIPIMTSDESEFGKASSSSDSWDNRNTPGWKAFDGVFNYSDGSTYSAWGTSEKSGWLAYEFKSPKAISKYVMHNKGNGAEGFPSTWTFEAWDGSNWIVLDSHSNVTVNDWKKNPEQSFTFENTNYYNKYRVNVTLTNSTRNAVNTAICELQMMEKLSIPSKPETISLDKNNLELLEGSSEKLTATVTPDNAKVIWSSSNESIATVDQDGNVTALREGEAIITAKLENTDIAANSTVIVKKLSTESSNAILSITLVNGITKEYDVTNKVLNDYLKWFDSAQGTSTFKFTKTISPYKKVTEYIVHDKIASFEVREY
;
A
#
# COMPACT_ATOMS: atom_id res chain seq x y z
N MET A 1 -47.27 -34.05 -29.95
CA MET A 1 -46.25 -35.07 -30.28
C MET A 1 -44.90 -34.36 -30.20
N VAL A 2 -44.18 -34.49 -29.08
CA VAL A 2 -43.00 -35.40 -28.94
C VAL A 2 -41.87 -34.92 -29.86
N ASN A 3 -40.64 -34.57 -29.44
CA ASN A 3 -39.93 -34.72 -28.17
C ASN A 3 -38.77 -33.72 -28.11
N LEU A 4 -38.45 -33.34 -26.87
CA LEU A 4 -37.14 -33.05 -26.30
C LEU A 4 -35.89 -33.30 -27.17
N PHE A 5 -34.94 -32.37 -27.16
CA PHE A 5 -33.60 -32.60 -26.57
C PHE A 5 -32.90 -31.27 -26.23
N LYS A 6 -32.66 -31.08 -24.94
CA LYS A 6 -31.73 -30.10 -24.35
C LYS A 6 -30.31 -30.37 -24.84
N LYS A 7 -29.56 -29.35 -25.25
CA LYS A 7 -28.09 -29.31 -25.08
C LYS A 7 -27.66 -27.96 -24.56
N SER A 8 -27.41 -27.95 -23.25
CA SER A 8 -26.68 -26.95 -22.50
C SER A 8 -25.24 -26.90 -23.03
N PHE A 9 -24.83 -25.81 -23.67
CA PHE A 9 -23.43 -25.58 -23.99
C PHE A 9 -22.75 -24.90 -22.79
N ILE A 10 -22.20 -25.75 -21.92
CA ILE A 10 -21.21 -25.37 -20.92
C ILE A 10 -19.90 -25.14 -21.69
N TYR A 11 -19.44 -23.89 -21.80
CA TYR A 11 -18.07 -23.61 -22.20
C TYR A 11 -17.16 -23.81 -20.98
N LEU A 12 -16.64 -25.03 -20.86
CA LEU A 12 -15.52 -25.36 -19.99
C LEU A 12 -14.25 -25.05 -20.77
N ALA A 13 -13.67 -23.86 -20.57
CA ALA A 13 -12.35 -23.54 -21.11
C ALA A 13 -11.29 -24.26 -20.27
N LEU A 14 -10.80 -25.38 -20.77
CA LEU A 14 -9.63 -26.09 -20.24
C LEU A 14 -8.40 -25.19 -20.44
N ILE A 15 -7.83 -24.68 -19.34
CA ILE A 15 -6.52 -24.02 -19.35
C ILE A 15 -5.48 -25.11 -19.60
N LEU A 16 -5.00 -25.22 -20.85
CA LEU A 16 -3.84 -26.01 -21.20
C LEU A 16 -2.60 -25.20 -20.81
N LEU A 17 -2.06 -25.46 -19.62
CA LEU A 17 -0.80 -24.88 -19.17
C LEU A 17 0.36 -25.52 -19.97
N VAL A 18 0.65 -24.96 -21.14
CA VAL A 18 1.89 -25.28 -21.86
C VAL A 18 3.01 -24.58 -21.08
N LEU A 19 3.78 -25.37 -20.32
CA LEU A 19 5.07 -24.97 -19.77
C LEU A 19 6.03 -24.73 -20.94
N VAL A 20 6.01 -23.51 -21.48
CA VAL A 20 7.15 -22.99 -22.24
C VAL A 20 8.19 -22.63 -21.18
N ASN A 21 9.23 -23.45 -21.07
CA ASN A 21 10.45 -23.08 -20.35
C ASN A 21 11.09 -21.90 -21.09
N PHE A 22 10.62 -20.68 -20.80
CA PHE A 22 11.48 -19.52 -20.91
C PHE A 22 12.47 -19.65 -19.78
N SER A 23 13.74 -19.92 -20.12
CA SER A 23 14.85 -19.57 -19.26
C SER A 23 14.78 -18.06 -19.05
N THR A 24 14.13 -17.62 -17.99
CA THR A 24 14.29 -16.26 -17.49
C THR A 24 15.73 -16.18 -17.02
N GLU A 25 16.60 -15.65 -17.87
CA GLU A 25 17.90 -15.17 -17.44
C GLU A 25 17.60 -13.99 -16.51
N SER A 26 17.71 -14.25 -15.21
CA SER A 26 17.32 -13.33 -14.15
C SER A 26 18.14 -12.05 -14.25
N ALA A 27 17.59 -11.02 -14.91
CA ALA A 27 17.96 -9.64 -14.62
C ALA A 27 17.45 -9.35 -13.21
N HIS A 28 18.29 -9.62 -12.20
CA HIS A 28 18.00 -9.24 -10.83
C HIS A 28 17.89 -7.71 -10.78
N ALA A 29 16.66 -7.19 -10.69
CA ALA A 29 16.46 -5.83 -10.18
C ALA A 29 17.12 -5.77 -8.78
N GLU A 30 18.14 -4.94 -8.62
CA GLU A 30 18.63 -4.58 -7.27
C GLU A 30 17.51 -3.86 -6.53
N GLU A 31 17.36 -4.11 -5.22
CA GLU A 31 16.31 -3.46 -4.39
C GLU A 31 16.29 -1.93 -4.62
N GLY A 32 15.13 -1.40 -4.98
CA GLY A 32 14.91 0.05 -5.13
C GLY A 32 15.04 0.62 -6.55
N TYR A 33 15.27 -0.20 -7.58
CA TYR A 33 15.32 0.25 -8.99
C TYR A 33 14.44 -0.59 -9.92
N THR A 34 14.04 -0.03 -11.05
CA THR A 34 13.34 -0.78 -12.11
C THR A 34 14.27 -1.83 -12.74
N GLU A 35 13.72 -2.72 -13.55
CA GLU A 35 14.52 -3.47 -14.54
C GLU A 35 15.13 -2.52 -15.59
N ASN A 36 15.96 -3.07 -16.49
CA ASN A 36 16.50 -2.32 -17.63
C ASN A 36 15.37 -1.74 -18.49
N LEU A 37 15.39 -0.43 -18.69
CA LEU A 37 14.36 0.30 -19.43
C LEU A 37 14.63 0.36 -20.94
N ILE A 38 15.83 -0.04 -21.39
CA ILE A 38 16.17 -0.11 -22.81
C ILE A 38 15.80 -1.51 -23.32
N PRO A 39 14.82 -1.65 -24.23
CA PRO A 39 14.51 -2.94 -24.82
C PRO A 39 15.66 -3.42 -25.72
N ILE A 40 15.74 -4.74 -25.90
CA ILE A 40 16.71 -5.38 -26.79
C ILE A 40 16.59 -4.78 -28.20
N MET A 41 17.68 -4.21 -28.71
CA MET A 41 17.77 -3.60 -30.02
C MET A 41 18.33 -4.56 -31.07
N THR A 42 17.87 -4.39 -32.31
CA THR A 42 18.40 -5.09 -33.50
C THR A 42 18.86 -4.12 -34.60
N SER A 43 18.69 -2.81 -34.38
CA SER A 43 19.13 -1.71 -35.24
C SER A 43 19.15 -0.41 -34.42
N ASP A 44 19.66 0.69 -34.96
CA ASP A 44 19.76 1.98 -34.25
C ASP A 44 18.40 2.63 -33.93
N GLU A 45 17.30 2.21 -34.55
CA GLU A 45 15.97 2.77 -34.30
C GLU A 45 14.95 1.67 -34.03
N SER A 46 14.05 1.95 -33.08
CA SER A 46 12.89 1.11 -32.76
C SER A 46 11.70 1.98 -32.37
N GLU A 47 10.55 1.36 -32.10
CA GLU A 47 9.39 2.08 -31.56
C GLU A 47 9.62 2.63 -30.13
N PHE A 48 10.58 2.06 -29.39
CA PHE A 48 10.87 2.41 -27.99
C PHE A 48 11.94 3.48 -27.83
N GLY A 49 12.76 3.71 -28.87
CA GLY A 49 13.84 4.68 -28.82
C GLY A 49 14.88 4.49 -29.91
N LYS A 50 15.96 5.27 -29.80
CA LYS A 50 17.04 5.36 -30.78
C LYS A 50 18.41 5.27 -30.10
N ALA A 51 19.25 4.35 -30.57
CA ALA A 51 20.67 4.36 -30.27
C ALA A 51 21.40 5.33 -31.22
N SER A 52 22.44 5.98 -30.71
CA SER A 52 23.36 6.77 -31.52
C SER A 52 24.73 6.78 -30.87
N SER A 53 25.78 6.97 -31.66
CA SER A 53 27.13 6.94 -31.13
C SER A 53 28.07 7.88 -31.89
N SER A 54 29.26 8.12 -31.34
CA SER A 54 30.29 8.92 -32.01
C SER A 54 30.96 8.23 -33.18
N SER A 55 30.84 6.90 -33.27
CA SER A 55 31.41 6.06 -34.34
C SER A 55 30.70 4.72 -34.36
N ASP A 56 30.36 4.24 -35.54
CA ASP A 56 29.76 2.92 -35.73
C ASP A 56 30.78 1.87 -36.23
N SER A 57 32.08 2.20 -36.14
CA SER A 57 33.14 1.30 -36.56
C SER A 57 34.41 1.39 -35.71
N TRP A 58 35.07 0.23 -35.59
CA TRP A 58 36.39 0.07 -35.02
C TRP A 58 37.26 -0.77 -35.95
N ASP A 59 38.39 -0.23 -36.41
CA ASP A 59 39.37 -0.96 -37.27
C ASP A 59 38.69 -1.66 -38.47
N ASN A 60 37.84 -0.92 -39.17
CA ASN A 60 37.01 -1.38 -40.30
C ASN A 60 35.97 -2.47 -39.96
N ARG A 61 35.69 -2.72 -38.68
CA ARG A 61 34.64 -3.64 -38.22
C ARG A 61 33.38 -2.87 -37.89
N ASN A 62 32.23 -3.48 -38.15
CA ASN A 62 30.92 -2.90 -37.89
C ASN A 62 30.53 -3.05 -36.41
N THR A 63 30.65 -1.96 -35.65
CA THR A 63 30.39 -1.88 -34.20
C THR A 63 29.43 -0.73 -33.88
N PRO A 64 28.22 -0.72 -34.47
CA PRO A 64 27.25 0.36 -34.32
C PRO A 64 26.73 0.47 -32.88
N GLY A 65 26.22 1.65 -32.54
CA GLY A 65 25.74 1.96 -31.20
C GLY A 65 24.70 0.97 -30.66
N TRP A 66 23.75 0.52 -31.50
CA TRP A 66 22.70 -0.40 -31.06
C TRP A 66 23.18 -1.74 -30.49
N LYS A 67 24.39 -2.19 -30.84
CA LYS A 67 24.96 -3.44 -30.30
C LYS A 67 25.27 -3.38 -28.82
N ALA A 68 25.39 -2.19 -28.23
CA ALA A 68 25.50 -2.04 -26.79
C ALA A 68 24.14 -2.10 -26.06
N PHE A 69 23.07 -2.44 -26.78
CA PHE A 69 21.72 -2.57 -26.27
C PHE A 69 21.04 -3.84 -26.84
N ASP A 70 21.81 -4.81 -27.33
CA ASP A 70 21.31 -6.02 -27.98
C ASP A 70 21.14 -7.20 -27.01
N GLY A 71 21.46 -6.99 -25.73
CA GLY A 71 21.39 -8.02 -24.69
C GLY A 71 22.58 -8.98 -24.67
N VAL A 72 23.66 -8.69 -25.40
CA VAL A 72 24.87 -9.53 -25.44
C VAL A 72 26.00 -8.91 -24.62
N PHE A 73 26.31 -9.53 -23.47
CA PHE A 73 27.26 -8.95 -22.51
C PHE A 73 28.75 -9.16 -22.85
N ASN A 74 29.07 -9.90 -23.93
CA ASN A 74 30.44 -10.21 -24.32
C ASN A 74 30.86 -9.43 -25.56
N TYR A 75 32.09 -8.92 -25.55
CA TYR A 75 32.68 -8.14 -26.66
C TYR A 75 32.66 -8.87 -28.00
N SER A 76 32.99 -10.16 -27.99
CA SER A 76 32.98 -11.02 -29.17
C SER A 76 32.93 -12.50 -28.79
N ASP A 77 32.29 -13.31 -29.63
CA ASP A 77 32.31 -14.77 -29.57
C ASP A 77 33.42 -15.42 -30.44
N GLY A 78 34.28 -14.59 -31.04
CA GLY A 78 35.34 -15.03 -31.96
C GLY A 78 34.97 -14.95 -33.45
N SER A 79 33.70 -14.72 -33.78
CA SER A 79 33.20 -14.58 -35.16
C SER A 79 32.42 -13.28 -35.39
N THR A 80 31.76 -12.78 -34.35
CA THR A 80 30.94 -11.58 -34.35
C THR A 80 31.33 -10.65 -33.20
N TYR A 81 31.29 -9.34 -33.45
CA TYR A 81 31.44 -8.30 -32.42
C TYR A 81 30.04 -7.90 -31.95
N SER A 82 29.80 -7.93 -30.65
CA SER A 82 28.52 -7.61 -30.01
C SER A 82 28.71 -6.48 -29.00
N ALA A 83 29.37 -5.42 -29.46
CA ALA A 83 29.66 -4.24 -28.67
C ALA A 83 29.62 -3.02 -29.59
N TRP A 84 29.28 -1.87 -29.01
CA TRP A 84 29.66 -0.61 -29.62
C TRP A 84 31.17 -0.41 -29.49
N GLY A 85 31.81 0.18 -30.50
CA GLY A 85 33.25 0.42 -30.49
C GLY A 85 33.70 1.54 -31.43
N THR A 86 34.83 2.18 -31.10
CA THR A 86 35.42 3.27 -31.89
C THR A 86 36.93 3.13 -32.02
N SER A 87 37.51 3.62 -33.11
CA SER A 87 38.98 3.71 -33.28
C SER A 87 39.65 4.85 -32.50
N GLU A 88 38.87 5.66 -31.79
CA GLU A 88 39.32 6.86 -31.07
C GLU A 88 39.51 6.65 -29.56
N LYS A 89 40.37 7.50 -28.96
CA LYS A 89 40.68 7.55 -27.51
C LYS A 89 39.48 7.82 -26.62
N SER A 90 38.47 8.43 -27.21
CA SER A 90 37.25 8.88 -26.60
C SER A 90 36.10 8.58 -27.55
N GLY A 91 34.90 8.58 -26.99
CA GLY A 91 33.70 8.36 -27.76
C GLY A 91 32.49 8.47 -26.87
N TRP A 92 31.33 8.59 -27.49
CA TRP A 92 30.08 8.60 -26.75
C TRP A 92 29.10 7.58 -27.33
N LEU A 93 28.35 6.95 -26.44
CA LEU A 93 27.25 6.05 -26.74
C LEU A 93 26.00 6.62 -26.08
N ALA A 94 24.97 6.88 -26.87
CA ALA A 94 23.75 7.52 -26.43
C ALA A 94 22.51 6.66 -26.75
N TYR A 95 21.52 6.75 -25.87
CA TYR A 95 20.19 6.24 -26.09
C TYR A 95 19.16 7.35 -25.90
N GLU A 96 18.21 7.44 -26.82
CA GLU A 96 17.09 8.37 -26.79
C GLU A 96 15.78 7.61 -26.65
N PHE A 97 15.19 7.64 -25.46
CA PHE A 97 13.88 7.10 -25.14
C PHE A 97 12.76 7.86 -25.88
N LYS A 98 11.71 7.13 -26.25
CA LYS A 98 10.50 7.74 -26.84
C LYS A 98 9.73 8.64 -25.88
N SER A 99 9.81 8.35 -24.58
CA SER A 99 9.21 9.13 -23.50
C SER A 99 10.24 9.45 -22.42
N PRO A 100 10.10 10.59 -21.70
CA PRO A 100 11.09 11.00 -20.72
C PRO A 100 11.21 9.99 -19.58
N LYS A 101 12.45 9.74 -19.15
CA LYS A 101 12.80 8.88 -18.02
C LYS A 101 13.56 9.66 -16.97
N ALA A 102 13.52 9.25 -15.72
CA ALA A 102 14.36 9.78 -14.64
C ALA A 102 15.44 8.76 -14.27
N ILE A 103 16.36 8.48 -15.20
CA ILE A 103 17.42 7.49 -15.00
C ILE A 103 18.31 7.93 -13.83
N SER A 104 18.54 7.00 -12.91
CA SER A 104 19.31 7.19 -11.67
C SER A 104 20.26 6.02 -11.39
N LYS A 105 20.27 5.04 -12.30
CA LYS A 105 21.19 3.90 -12.28
C LYS A 105 21.50 3.51 -13.72
N TYR A 106 22.76 3.16 -13.97
CA TYR A 106 23.14 2.44 -15.16
C TYR A 106 24.03 1.24 -14.80
N VAL A 107 23.98 0.22 -15.66
CA VAL A 107 24.87 -0.94 -15.58
C VAL A 107 25.63 -1.02 -16.88
N MET A 108 26.95 -1.16 -16.79
CA MET A 108 27.82 -1.33 -17.93
C MET A 108 28.44 -2.72 -17.89
N HIS A 109 28.20 -3.51 -18.94
CA HIS A 109 28.82 -4.80 -19.12
C HIS A 109 29.99 -4.70 -20.09
N ASN A 110 31.11 -5.25 -19.68
CA ASN A 110 32.35 -5.27 -20.44
C ASN A 110 33.13 -6.55 -20.16
N LYS A 111 32.85 -7.58 -20.96
CA LYS A 111 33.44 -8.91 -20.83
C LYS A 111 34.10 -9.34 -22.12
N GLY A 112 35.35 -9.80 -22.07
CA GLY A 112 36.02 -10.40 -23.22
C GLY A 112 37.52 -10.17 -23.26
N ASN A 113 38.13 -10.65 -24.34
CA ASN A 113 39.51 -10.34 -24.68
C ASN A 113 39.59 -8.88 -25.17
N GLY A 114 40.56 -8.11 -24.70
CA GLY A 114 40.69 -6.68 -25.07
C GLY A 114 40.22 -5.70 -24.01
N ALA A 115 40.19 -6.09 -22.73
CA ALA A 115 39.74 -5.24 -21.63
C ALA A 115 40.54 -3.93 -21.44
N GLU A 116 41.72 -3.82 -22.08
CA GLU A 116 42.42 -2.55 -22.21
C GLU A 116 41.62 -1.48 -22.97
N GLY A 117 40.70 -1.88 -23.86
CA GLY A 117 39.81 -0.98 -24.58
C GLY A 117 38.55 -0.59 -23.81
N PHE A 118 38.28 -1.16 -22.63
CA PHE A 118 37.11 -0.75 -21.87
C PHE A 118 37.33 0.62 -21.21
N PRO A 119 36.24 1.38 -20.95
CA PRO A 119 36.33 2.70 -20.36
C PRO A 119 37.13 2.72 -19.05
N SER A 120 38.01 3.71 -18.89
CA SER A 120 38.70 3.98 -17.63
C SER A 120 38.21 5.29 -16.99
N THR A 121 37.78 6.25 -17.82
CA THR A 121 37.23 7.53 -17.39
C THR A 121 36.07 7.94 -18.29
N TRP A 122 34.92 8.28 -17.69
CA TRP A 122 33.73 8.71 -18.41
C TRP A 122 32.80 9.55 -17.53
N THR A 123 31.87 10.24 -18.19
CA THR A 123 30.69 10.85 -17.57
C THR A 123 29.43 10.15 -18.07
N PHE A 124 28.43 10.02 -17.19
CA PHE A 124 27.07 9.68 -17.57
C PHE A 124 26.26 10.98 -17.61
N GLU A 125 25.62 11.25 -18.75
CA GLU A 125 25.08 12.57 -19.05
C GLU A 125 23.65 12.47 -19.59
N ALA A 126 22.85 13.50 -19.36
CA ALA A 126 21.53 13.67 -19.95
C ALA A 126 21.44 14.95 -20.78
N TRP A 127 20.62 14.95 -21.82
CA TRP A 127 20.41 16.12 -22.68
C TRP A 127 19.20 16.94 -22.20
N ASP A 128 19.42 18.21 -21.84
CA ASP A 128 18.36 19.12 -21.39
C ASP A 128 17.61 19.82 -22.55
N GLY A 129 17.98 19.53 -23.80
CA GLY A 129 17.50 20.24 -24.99
C GLY A 129 18.54 21.17 -25.63
N SER A 130 19.54 21.60 -24.87
CA SER A 130 20.60 22.54 -25.29
C SER A 130 22.01 22.10 -24.89
N ASN A 131 22.16 21.44 -23.74
CA ASN A 131 23.43 21.04 -23.14
C ASN A 131 23.35 19.61 -22.61
N TRP A 132 24.53 18.99 -22.54
CA TRP A 132 24.72 17.75 -21.79
C TRP A 132 24.97 18.09 -20.33
N ILE A 133 24.09 17.59 -19.45
CA ILE A 133 24.18 17.70 -18.00
C ILE A 133 24.85 16.44 -17.47
N VAL A 134 25.98 16.60 -16.78
CA VAL A 134 26.67 15.48 -16.12
C VAL A 134 25.86 15.06 -14.89
N LEU A 135 25.40 13.82 -14.89
CA LEU A 135 24.64 13.22 -13.78
C LEU A 135 25.54 12.36 -12.89
N ASP A 136 26.57 11.75 -13.47
CA ASP A 136 27.54 10.93 -12.77
C ASP A 136 28.90 10.93 -13.49
N SER A 137 29.99 10.64 -12.77
CA SER A 137 31.35 10.66 -13.31
C SER A 137 32.25 9.61 -12.65
N HIS A 138 33.01 8.90 -13.46
CA HIS A 138 33.97 7.89 -13.02
C HIS A 138 35.33 8.10 -13.65
N SER A 139 36.38 7.73 -12.91
CA SER A 139 37.77 7.81 -13.37
C SER A 139 38.61 6.70 -12.77
N ASN A 140 39.71 6.37 -13.44
CA ASN A 140 40.72 5.40 -13.00
C ASN A 140 40.19 3.97 -12.82
N VAL A 141 39.13 3.58 -13.53
CA VAL A 141 38.68 2.18 -13.56
C VAL A 141 39.68 1.36 -14.36
N THR A 142 40.23 0.31 -13.76
CA THR A 142 41.35 -0.45 -14.32
C THR A 142 40.89 -1.68 -15.11
N VAL A 143 41.81 -2.24 -15.90
CA VAL A 143 41.60 -3.55 -16.57
C VAL A 143 41.27 -4.66 -15.57
N ASN A 144 41.83 -4.61 -14.36
CA ASN A 144 41.58 -5.64 -13.34
C ASN A 144 40.18 -5.51 -12.74
N ASP A 145 39.65 -4.30 -12.63
CA ASP A 145 38.27 -4.07 -12.17
C ASP A 145 37.28 -4.69 -13.14
N TRP A 146 37.44 -4.45 -14.45
CA TRP A 146 36.64 -5.08 -15.50
C TRP A 146 36.78 -6.61 -15.55
N LYS A 147 37.99 -7.15 -15.33
CA LYS A 147 38.19 -8.61 -15.28
C LYS A 147 37.54 -9.26 -14.06
N LYS A 148 37.60 -8.58 -12.90
CA LYS A 148 37.05 -9.08 -11.65
C LYS A 148 35.53 -8.97 -11.63
N ASN A 149 35.01 -7.85 -12.11
CA ASN A 149 33.59 -7.55 -12.17
C ASN A 149 33.25 -6.93 -13.55
N PRO A 150 32.98 -7.76 -14.56
CA PRO A 150 32.66 -7.28 -15.90
C PRO A 150 31.30 -6.58 -15.97
N GLU A 151 30.43 -6.78 -14.97
CA GLU A 151 29.15 -6.09 -14.80
C GLU A 151 29.29 -5.04 -13.69
N GLN A 152 29.48 -3.77 -14.05
CA GLN A 152 29.58 -2.70 -13.06
C GLN A 152 28.28 -1.90 -13.00
N SER A 153 27.74 -1.79 -11.78
CA SER A 153 26.52 -1.03 -11.44
C SER A 153 26.90 0.32 -10.84
N PHE A 154 26.24 1.38 -11.30
CA PHE A 154 26.49 2.75 -10.88
C PHE A 154 25.18 3.44 -10.55
N THR A 155 25.07 4.01 -9.34
CA THR A 155 23.87 4.69 -8.86
C THR A 155 24.18 6.15 -8.54
N PHE A 156 23.22 7.03 -8.82
CA PHE A 156 23.33 8.47 -8.62
C PHE A 156 21.94 9.07 -8.39
N GLU A 157 21.88 10.23 -7.75
CA GLU A 157 20.60 10.92 -7.53
C GLU A 157 20.21 11.72 -8.77
N ASN A 158 19.07 11.38 -9.36
CA ASN A 158 18.44 12.16 -10.41
C ASN A 158 16.92 12.05 -10.30
N THR A 159 16.25 13.19 -10.20
CA THR A 159 14.78 13.29 -10.21
C THR A 159 14.24 14.00 -11.45
N ASN A 160 15.13 14.49 -12.32
CA ASN A 160 14.77 15.17 -13.55
C ASN A 160 14.56 14.18 -14.69
N TYR A 161 13.56 14.47 -15.52
CA TYR A 161 13.18 13.62 -16.65
C TYR A 161 13.83 14.10 -17.95
N TYR A 162 14.47 13.17 -18.66
CA TYR A 162 15.10 13.43 -19.95
C TYR A 162 14.75 12.33 -20.95
N ASN A 163 14.72 12.67 -22.25
CA ASN A 163 14.57 11.66 -23.30
C ASN A 163 15.90 11.03 -23.68
N LYS A 164 17.03 11.71 -23.49
CA LYS A 164 18.30 11.29 -24.08
C LYS A 164 19.42 11.28 -23.06
N TYR A 165 20.12 10.15 -23.02
CA TYR A 165 21.22 9.87 -22.13
C TYR A 165 22.43 9.39 -22.91
N ARG A 166 23.64 9.61 -22.38
CA ARG A 166 24.86 9.04 -22.95
C ARG A 166 25.90 8.71 -21.90
N VAL A 167 26.71 7.72 -22.22
CA VAL A 167 28.04 7.56 -21.64
C VAL A 167 29.02 8.29 -22.55
N ASN A 168 29.77 9.24 -22.00
CA ASN A 168 30.81 9.98 -22.70
C ASN A 168 32.19 9.57 -22.17
N VAL A 169 32.84 8.64 -22.88
CA VAL A 169 34.15 8.09 -22.53
C VAL A 169 35.24 9.05 -22.96
N THR A 170 36.10 9.43 -22.02
CA THR A 170 37.23 10.33 -22.29
C THR A 170 38.58 9.63 -22.26
N LEU A 171 38.65 8.45 -21.63
CA LEU A 171 39.88 7.66 -21.54
C LEU A 171 39.58 6.16 -21.43
N THR A 172 40.51 5.34 -21.95
CA THR A 172 40.55 3.88 -21.75
C THR A 172 41.88 3.46 -21.14
N ASN A 173 42.03 2.18 -20.82
CA ASN A 173 43.28 1.61 -20.31
C ASN A 173 44.27 1.20 -21.42
N SER A 174 43.98 1.49 -22.70
CA SER A 174 44.75 0.99 -23.83
C SER A 174 46.07 1.75 -23.99
N THR A 175 47.17 0.99 -24.06
CA THR A 175 48.51 1.51 -24.35
C THR A 175 48.81 1.55 -25.85
N ARG A 176 47.89 1.07 -26.70
CA ARG A 176 48.08 1.05 -28.16
C ARG A 176 47.84 2.44 -28.75
N ASN A 177 48.57 2.78 -29.82
CA ASN A 177 48.39 4.05 -30.56
C ASN A 177 47.08 4.14 -31.37
N ALA A 178 46.33 3.04 -31.47
CA ALA A 178 44.94 3.02 -31.89
C ALA A 178 44.11 2.74 -30.63
N VAL A 179 43.73 3.79 -29.92
CA VAL A 179 42.98 3.60 -28.68
C VAL A 179 41.55 3.30 -29.08
N ASN A 180 41.07 2.15 -28.65
CA ASN A 180 39.72 1.71 -28.89
C ASN A 180 38.94 1.83 -27.59
N THR A 181 37.75 2.43 -27.63
CA THR A 181 36.77 2.27 -26.56
C THR A 181 35.64 1.35 -27.00
N ALA A 182 35.23 0.44 -26.13
CA ALA A 182 34.10 -0.45 -26.37
C ALA A 182 33.20 -0.56 -25.14
N ILE A 183 31.89 -0.67 -25.39
CA ILE A 183 30.87 -0.99 -24.38
C ILE A 183 30.08 -2.18 -24.92
N CYS A 184 30.04 -3.28 -24.17
CA CYS A 184 29.36 -4.51 -24.63
C CYS A 184 27.86 -4.42 -24.40
N GLU A 185 27.42 -3.97 -23.23
CA GLU A 185 26.00 -3.65 -22.97
C GLU A 185 25.90 -2.47 -22.01
N LEU A 186 24.92 -1.59 -22.26
CA LEU A 186 24.55 -0.49 -21.38
C LEU A 186 23.07 -0.59 -21.03
N GLN A 187 22.79 -0.71 -19.73
CA GLN A 187 21.44 -0.78 -19.19
C GLN A 187 21.16 0.47 -18.37
N MET A 188 19.91 0.92 -18.36
CA MET A 188 19.50 2.12 -17.62
C MET A 188 18.23 1.84 -16.82
N MET A 189 18.19 2.27 -15.57
CA MET A 189 17.09 2.04 -14.65
C MET A 189 16.67 3.33 -13.95
N GLU A 190 15.37 3.43 -13.65
CA GLU A 190 14.81 4.46 -12.78
C GLU A 190 14.87 3.98 -11.32
N LYS A 191 15.08 4.90 -10.39
CA LYS A 191 14.88 4.65 -8.97
C LYS A 191 13.39 4.42 -8.79
N LEU A 192 13.01 3.27 -8.26
CA LEU A 192 11.65 3.09 -7.82
C LEU A 192 11.40 4.15 -6.77
N SER A 193 10.35 4.93 -6.94
CA SER A 193 9.78 5.68 -5.84
C SER A 193 9.32 4.65 -4.82
N ILE A 194 10.21 4.24 -3.92
CA ILE A 194 9.79 3.70 -2.64
C ILE A 194 8.91 4.84 -2.10
N PRO A 195 7.60 4.62 -1.89
CA PRO A 195 6.76 5.68 -1.38
C PRO A 195 7.48 6.28 -0.18
N SER A 196 7.87 7.54 -0.32
CA SER A 196 8.39 8.31 0.78
C SER A 196 7.38 8.15 1.90
N LYS A 197 7.88 7.83 3.09
CA LYS A 197 7.17 7.80 4.37
C LYS A 197 5.76 8.41 4.27
N PRO A 198 4.71 7.72 4.71
CA PRO A 198 3.35 8.12 4.36
C PRO A 198 3.09 9.56 4.81
N GLU A 199 2.62 10.39 3.89
CA GLU A 199 2.51 11.83 4.12
C GLU A 199 1.31 12.17 5.00
N THR A 200 0.23 11.39 4.88
CA THR A 200 -1.01 11.61 5.63
C THR A 200 -1.68 10.32 6.05
N ILE A 201 -2.35 10.39 7.19
CA ILE A 201 -3.32 9.40 7.67
C ILE A 201 -4.61 10.14 8.02
N SER A 202 -5.76 9.56 7.68
CA SER A 202 -7.08 10.08 8.04
C SER A 202 -7.98 8.95 8.52
N LEU A 203 -8.98 9.28 9.33
CA LEU A 203 -10.03 8.36 9.77
C LEU A 203 -11.33 8.69 9.06
N ASP A 204 -12.13 7.67 8.77
CA ASP A 204 -13.49 7.82 8.23
C ASP A 204 -14.42 8.59 9.17
N LYS A 205 -14.13 8.55 10.48
CA LYS A 205 -14.86 9.27 11.54
C LYS A 205 -13.87 9.87 12.52
N ASN A 206 -14.14 11.10 12.96
CA ASN A 206 -13.40 11.80 14.01
C ASN A 206 -14.16 11.85 15.35
N ASN A 207 -15.42 11.40 15.36
CA ASN A 207 -16.25 11.26 16.55
C ASN A 207 -17.16 10.04 16.41
N LEU A 208 -17.21 9.20 17.44
CA LEU A 208 -18.13 8.06 17.57
C LEU A 208 -18.91 8.18 18.87
N GLU A 209 -20.22 8.01 18.78
CA GLU A 209 -21.07 7.80 19.95
C GLU A 209 -21.51 6.34 19.99
N LEU A 210 -21.11 5.61 21.04
CA LEU A 210 -21.41 4.19 21.21
C LEU A 210 -22.17 3.94 22.50
N LEU A 211 -23.04 2.94 22.50
CA LEU A 211 -23.65 2.44 23.73
C LEU A 211 -22.70 1.45 24.40
N GLU A 212 -22.67 1.44 25.73
CA GLU A 212 -21.91 0.44 26.49
C GLU A 212 -22.22 -0.99 26.01
N GLY A 213 -21.17 -1.76 25.67
CA GLY A 213 -21.26 -3.11 25.12
C GLY A 213 -21.37 -3.19 23.59
N SER A 214 -21.48 -2.06 22.88
CA SER A 214 -21.44 -2.03 21.40
C SER A 214 -20.03 -1.85 20.86
N SER A 215 -19.84 -2.17 19.58
CA SER A 215 -18.57 -2.01 18.86
C SER A 215 -18.81 -1.43 17.47
N GLU A 216 -17.83 -0.69 16.96
CA GLU A 216 -17.84 -0.14 15.61
C GLU A 216 -16.42 -0.06 15.04
N LYS A 217 -16.28 -0.23 13.73
CA LYS A 217 -14.98 -0.15 13.04
C LYS A 217 -14.66 1.28 12.61
N LEU A 218 -13.46 1.72 12.96
CA LEU A 218 -12.78 2.87 12.36
C LEU A 218 -11.92 2.40 11.19
N THR A 219 -11.95 3.14 10.09
CA THR A 219 -11.15 2.86 8.90
C THR A 219 -10.11 3.97 8.72
N ALA A 220 -8.83 3.59 8.77
CA ALA A 220 -7.73 4.49 8.47
C ALA A 220 -7.42 4.47 6.97
N THR A 221 -7.34 5.64 6.34
CA THR A 221 -6.85 5.81 4.97
C THR A 221 -5.47 6.46 5.01
N VAL A 222 -4.48 5.79 4.40
CA VAL A 222 -3.09 6.27 4.36
C VAL A 222 -2.73 6.65 2.93
N THR A 223 -1.98 7.74 2.76
CA THR A 223 -1.47 8.14 1.44
C THR A 223 0.03 8.39 1.49
N PRO A 224 0.82 7.73 0.61
CA PRO A 224 0.43 6.61 -0.28
C PRO A 224 0.04 5.31 0.47
N ASP A 225 -0.71 4.45 -0.22
CA ASP A 225 -1.43 3.29 0.34
C ASP A 225 -0.53 2.07 0.52
N ASN A 226 0.24 2.00 1.60
CA ASN A 226 1.02 0.81 1.99
C ASN A 226 1.64 0.86 3.41
N ALA A 227 1.21 1.77 4.28
CA ALA A 227 1.82 1.91 5.60
C ALA A 227 1.12 1.08 6.68
N LYS A 228 1.92 0.59 7.63
CA LYS A 228 1.38 -0.05 8.83
C LYS A 228 0.85 0.99 9.82
N VAL A 229 -0.40 0.79 10.26
CA VAL A 229 -1.08 1.61 11.26
C VAL A 229 -1.04 0.91 12.62
N ILE A 230 -0.70 1.66 13.66
CA ILE A 230 -0.74 1.25 15.06
C ILE A 230 -1.90 1.97 15.73
N TRP A 231 -2.79 1.20 16.34
CA TRP A 231 -3.95 1.70 17.06
C TRP A 231 -3.69 1.78 18.57
N SER A 232 -4.24 2.78 19.23
CA SER A 232 -4.23 2.90 20.69
C SER A 232 -5.44 3.65 21.22
N SER A 233 -5.77 3.43 22.50
CA SER A 233 -6.79 4.17 23.23
C SER A 233 -6.16 5.00 24.34
N SER A 234 -6.67 6.23 24.56
CA SER A 234 -6.26 7.05 25.70
C SER A 234 -6.78 6.48 27.04
N ASN A 235 -7.83 5.66 27.02
CA ASN A 235 -8.38 5.02 28.21
C ASN A 235 -9.09 3.70 27.87
N GLU A 236 -8.35 2.60 27.98
CA GLU A 236 -8.85 1.24 27.74
C GLU A 236 -9.91 0.77 28.76
N SER A 237 -10.17 1.50 29.85
CA SER A 237 -11.31 1.21 30.74
C SER A 237 -12.65 1.79 30.26
N ILE A 238 -12.63 2.62 29.22
CA ILE A 238 -13.80 3.27 28.62
C ILE A 238 -14.04 2.70 27.22
N ALA A 239 -13.01 2.68 26.37
CA ALA A 239 -13.07 2.07 25.05
C ALA A 239 -11.72 1.46 24.65
N THR A 240 -11.74 0.30 24.01
CA THR A 240 -10.56 -0.37 23.43
C THR A 240 -10.61 -0.34 21.92
N VAL A 241 -9.47 -0.53 21.28
CA VAL A 241 -9.35 -0.69 19.82
C VAL A 241 -8.38 -1.82 19.52
N ASP A 242 -8.71 -2.68 18.55
CA ASP A 242 -7.81 -3.76 18.11
C ASP A 242 -6.90 -3.33 16.94
N GLN A 243 -6.05 -4.24 16.47
CA GLN A 243 -5.11 -3.99 15.37
C GLN A 243 -5.80 -3.68 14.02
N ASP A 244 -7.06 -4.08 13.88
CA ASP A 244 -7.85 -3.92 12.65
C ASP A 244 -8.75 -2.67 12.70
N GLY A 245 -8.68 -1.88 13.77
CA GLY A 245 -9.44 -0.66 13.98
C GLY A 245 -10.85 -0.88 14.55
N ASN A 246 -11.17 -2.05 15.10
CA ASN A 246 -12.46 -2.29 15.74
C ASN A 246 -12.47 -1.70 17.15
N VAL A 247 -13.30 -0.69 17.36
CA VAL A 247 -13.49 -0.01 18.65
C VAL A 247 -14.59 -0.71 19.44
N THR A 248 -14.35 -1.03 20.72
CA THR A 248 -15.34 -1.62 21.63
C THR A 248 -15.60 -0.71 22.81
N ALA A 249 -16.86 -0.39 23.07
CA ALA A 249 -17.31 0.46 24.16
C ALA A 249 -17.51 -0.36 25.45
N LEU A 250 -16.76 -0.04 26.50
CA LEU A 250 -16.72 -0.82 27.75
C LEU A 250 -17.45 -0.16 28.90
N ARG A 251 -17.38 1.16 29.03
CA ARG A 251 -17.98 1.90 30.15
C ARG A 251 -18.27 3.33 29.75
N GLU A 252 -19.35 3.89 30.30
CA GLU A 252 -19.68 5.31 30.15
C GLU A 252 -18.47 6.25 30.40
N GLY A 253 -18.25 7.17 29.46
CA GLY A 253 -17.15 8.12 29.50
C GLY A 253 -16.65 8.51 28.11
N GLU A 254 -15.51 9.16 28.07
CA GLU A 254 -14.85 9.62 26.83
C GLU A 254 -13.43 9.03 26.73
N ALA A 255 -13.08 8.53 25.55
CA ALA A 255 -11.72 8.08 25.22
C ALA A 255 -11.34 8.57 23.81
N ILE A 256 -10.04 8.75 23.57
CA ILE A 256 -9.51 9.13 22.25
C ILE A 256 -8.84 7.89 21.66
N ILE A 257 -9.32 7.48 20.49
CA ILE A 257 -8.69 6.42 19.70
C ILE A 257 -7.73 7.07 18.71
N THR A 258 -6.46 6.63 18.74
CA THR A 258 -5.39 7.12 17.89
C THR A 258 -5.01 6.07 16.86
N ALA A 259 -5.00 6.44 15.58
CA ALA A 259 -4.34 5.69 14.52
C ALA A 259 -3.02 6.39 14.18
N LYS A 260 -1.88 5.75 14.48
CA LYS A 260 -0.53 6.30 14.29
C LYS A 260 0.23 5.49 13.26
N LEU A 261 0.93 6.15 12.35
CA LEU A 261 1.81 5.47 11.40
C LEU A 261 3.08 4.99 12.11
N GLU A 262 3.41 3.71 11.93
CA GLU A 262 4.58 3.06 12.56
C GLU A 262 5.89 3.83 12.25
N ASN A 263 6.74 4.02 13.26
CA ASN A 263 8.02 4.75 13.15
C ASN A 263 7.91 6.23 12.72
N THR A 264 6.74 6.86 12.91
CA THR A 264 6.54 8.29 12.63
C THR A 264 5.87 8.99 13.82
N ASP A 265 5.62 10.31 13.73
CA ASP A 265 4.72 11.04 14.64
C ASP A 265 3.42 11.47 13.98
N ILE A 266 3.14 10.97 12.77
CA ILE A 266 1.93 11.26 12.00
C ILE A 266 0.81 10.37 12.53
N ALA A 267 -0.30 10.99 12.94
CA ALA A 267 -1.44 10.30 13.53
C ALA A 267 -2.76 11.00 13.21
N ALA A 268 -3.85 10.24 13.29
CA ALA A 268 -5.22 10.73 13.26
C ALA A 268 -5.97 10.24 14.51
N ASN A 269 -6.91 11.04 15.00
CA ASN A 269 -7.63 10.78 16.24
C ASN A 269 -9.13 10.75 16.00
N SER A 270 -9.83 9.89 16.74
CA SER A 270 -11.28 9.93 16.88
C SER A 270 -11.65 9.99 18.35
N THR A 271 -12.52 10.93 18.70
CA THR A 271 -13.15 10.96 20.03
C THR A 271 -14.24 9.89 20.09
N VAL A 272 -14.25 9.08 21.14
CA VAL A 272 -15.26 8.05 21.39
C VAL A 272 -15.99 8.39 22.67
N ILE A 273 -17.28 8.69 22.55
CA ILE A 273 -18.19 8.97 23.65
C ILE A 273 -19.02 7.72 23.89
N VAL A 274 -18.78 7.05 25.02
CA VAL A 274 -19.56 5.90 25.44
C VAL A 274 -20.71 6.40 26.32
N LYS A 275 -21.93 6.18 25.85
CA LYS A 275 -23.16 6.43 26.61
C LYS A 275 -23.57 5.14 27.30
N LYS A 276 -23.99 5.26 28.56
CA LYS A 276 -24.60 4.13 29.24
C LYS A 276 -25.87 3.73 28.51
N LEU A 277 -26.14 2.42 28.42
CA LEU A 277 -27.44 1.95 28.00
C LEU A 277 -28.49 2.49 28.98
N SER A 278 -29.24 3.51 28.57
CA SER A 278 -30.28 4.11 29.41
C SER A 278 -31.44 3.13 29.51
N THR A 279 -31.60 2.47 30.65
CA THR A 279 -32.86 1.78 31.02
C THR A 279 -33.95 2.76 31.48
N GLU A 280 -33.69 4.06 31.42
CA GLU A 280 -34.51 5.10 32.04
C GLU A 280 -34.77 6.20 30.99
N SER A 281 -35.97 6.20 30.38
CA SER A 281 -36.67 7.37 29.82
C SER A 281 -38.03 7.05 29.19
N SER A 282 -38.60 5.85 29.31
CA SER A 282 -40.06 5.72 29.20
C SER A 282 -40.66 5.50 30.58
N ASN A 283 -41.67 6.29 30.87
CA ASN A 283 -42.56 6.05 31.99
C ASN A 283 -43.74 5.24 31.44
N ALA A 284 -44.44 4.55 32.33
CA ALA A 284 -45.64 3.84 31.98
C ALA A 284 -46.71 4.11 33.03
N ILE A 285 -47.96 4.13 32.59
CA ILE A 285 -49.09 3.98 33.50
C ILE A 285 -49.39 2.50 33.62
N LEU A 286 -49.16 1.96 34.83
CA LEU A 286 -49.57 0.61 35.21
C LEU A 286 -50.93 0.68 35.91
N SER A 287 -51.96 0.12 35.27
CA SER A 287 -53.32 0.05 35.79
C SER A 287 -53.62 -1.35 36.29
N ILE A 288 -53.79 -1.55 37.60
CA ILE A 288 -54.03 -2.85 38.23
C ILE A 288 -55.48 -2.93 38.68
N THR A 289 -56.21 -3.92 38.17
CA THR A 289 -57.59 -4.22 38.59
C THR A 289 -57.59 -5.35 39.60
N LEU A 290 -58.16 -5.09 40.79
CA LEU A 290 -58.24 -6.06 41.87
C LEU A 290 -59.48 -6.96 41.72
N VAL A 291 -59.48 -8.12 42.39
CA VAL A 291 -60.59 -9.11 42.38
C VAL A 291 -61.94 -8.56 42.86
N ASN A 292 -61.94 -7.44 43.58
CA ASN A 292 -63.16 -6.74 43.99
C ASN A 292 -63.65 -5.68 42.98
N GLY A 293 -63.00 -5.59 41.81
CA GLY A 293 -63.32 -4.65 40.75
C GLY A 293 -62.71 -3.25 40.92
N ILE A 294 -61.95 -2.98 41.99
CA ILE A 294 -61.26 -1.70 42.17
C ILE A 294 -60.01 -1.65 41.30
N THR A 295 -59.88 -0.60 40.49
CA THR A 295 -58.68 -0.32 39.70
C THR A 295 -57.79 0.72 40.39
N LYS A 296 -56.48 0.49 40.37
CA LYS A 296 -55.45 1.39 40.86
C LYS A 296 -54.45 1.71 39.77
N GLU A 297 -54.11 2.98 39.60
CA GLU A 297 -53.15 3.43 38.60
C GLU A 297 -51.86 3.95 39.24
N TYR A 298 -50.74 3.59 38.62
CA TYR A 298 -49.39 3.97 39.04
C TYR A 298 -48.62 4.51 37.84
N ASP A 299 -48.17 5.77 37.94
CA ASP A 299 -47.13 6.33 37.07
C ASP A 299 -45.78 5.79 37.56
N VAL A 300 -45.14 4.95 36.73
CA VAL A 300 -43.94 4.18 37.08
C VAL A 300 -42.86 4.33 36.02
N THR A 301 -41.60 4.30 36.44
CA THR A 301 -40.49 4.16 35.49
C THR A 301 -40.45 2.74 34.92
N ASN A 302 -39.85 2.56 33.74
CA ASN A 302 -39.59 1.22 33.19
C ASN A 302 -38.92 0.26 34.16
N LYS A 303 -38.03 0.76 35.03
CA LYS A 303 -37.40 -0.08 36.04
C LYS A 303 -38.45 -0.65 37.00
N VAL A 304 -39.33 0.20 37.54
CA VAL A 304 -40.38 -0.24 38.47
C VAL A 304 -41.38 -1.15 37.76
N LEU A 305 -41.72 -0.86 36.50
CA LEU A 305 -42.56 -1.73 35.67
C LEU A 305 -41.92 -3.12 35.49
N ASN A 306 -40.66 -3.19 35.09
CA ASN A 306 -39.94 -4.46 34.91
C ASN A 306 -39.80 -5.24 36.21
N ASP A 307 -39.55 -4.55 37.32
CA ASP A 307 -39.51 -5.17 38.65
C ASP A 307 -40.89 -5.73 39.04
N TYR A 308 -41.98 -5.03 38.71
CA TYR A 308 -43.36 -5.50 38.93
C TYR A 308 -43.67 -6.73 38.09
N LEU A 309 -43.39 -6.71 36.77
CA LEU A 309 -43.69 -7.83 35.88
C LEU A 309 -42.94 -9.10 36.31
N LYS A 310 -41.64 -8.98 36.61
CA LYS A 310 -40.84 -10.10 37.14
C LYS A 310 -41.38 -10.64 38.46
N TRP A 311 -41.79 -9.76 39.36
CA TRP A 311 -42.43 -10.17 40.61
C TRP A 311 -43.78 -10.86 40.34
N PHE A 312 -44.62 -10.31 39.47
CA PHE A 312 -45.95 -10.83 39.21
C PHE A 312 -45.89 -12.26 38.64
N ASP A 313 -44.94 -12.53 37.75
CA ASP A 313 -44.74 -13.86 37.15
C ASP A 313 -44.21 -14.90 38.13
N SER A 314 -43.44 -14.47 39.15
CA SER A 314 -42.78 -15.37 40.11
C SER A 314 -43.48 -15.49 41.46
N ALA A 315 -44.29 -14.50 41.83
CA ALA A 315 -45.03 -14.46 43.08
C ALA A 315 -46.23 -15.40 43.06
N GLN A 316 -46.65 -15.81 44.24
CA GLN A 316 -47.85 -16.62 44.47
C GLN A 316 -48.46 -16.20 45.81
N GLY A 317 -49.75 -16.45 45.99
CA GLY A 317 -50.37 -16.38 47.30
C GLY A 317 -50.48 -14.95 47.83
N THR A 318 -50.07 -14.78 49.09
CA THR A 318 -50.12 -13.51 49.82
C THR A 318 -48.88 -12.64 49.64
N SER A 319 -47.99 -12.96 48.67
CA SER A 319 -46.84 -12.11 48.32
C SER A 319 -47.28 -10.70 47.94
N THR A 320 -46.46 -9.70 48.25
CA THR A 320 -46.81 -8.29 47.99
C THR A 320 -45.77 -7.56 47.16
N PHE A 321 -46.25 -6.67 46.27
CA PHE A 321 -45.41 -5.69 45.59
C PHE A 321 -45.68 -4.29 46.15
N LYS A 322 -44.60 -3.54 46.35
CA LYS A 322 -44.64 -2.22 46.96
C LYS A 322 -44.63 -1.13 45.90
N PHE A 323 -45.67 -0.30 45.90
CA PHE A 323 -45.70 0.96 45.17
C PHE A 323 -45.53 2.14 46.12
N THR A 324 -44.84 3.18 45.66
CA THR A 324 -44.64 4.42 46.43
C THR A 324 -45.16 5.57 45.58
N LYS A 325 -46.03 6.40 46.16
CA LYS A 325 -46.56 7.62 45.52
C LYS A 325 -46.43 8.83 46.44
N THR A 326 -46.36 10.01 45.84
CA THR A 326 -46.39 11.28 46.57
C THR A 326 -47.78 11.87 46.42
N ILE A 327 -48.51 12.08 47.52
CA ILE A 327 -49.86 12.64 47.50
C ILE A 327 -49.94 13.76 48.52
N SER A 328 -50.13 15.01 48.10
CA SER A 328 -50.38 16.12 49.03
C SER A 328 -51.64 15.86 49.89
N PRO A 329 -51.62 16.07 51.23
CA PRO A 329 -50.58 16.72 52.04
C PRO A 329 -49.44 15.78 52.51
N TYR A 330 -49.48 14.49 52.17
CA TYR A 330 -48.50 13.50 52.59
C TYR A 330 -47.23 13.55 51.72
N LYS A 331 -46.06 13.60 52.36
CA LYS A 331 -44.77 13.56 51.66
C LYS A 331 -44.51 12.23 50.93
N LYS A 332 -45.14 11.14 51.37
CA LYS A 332 -44.98 9.79 50.81
C LYS A 332 -46.10 8.87 51.28
N VAL A 333 -46.75 8.18 50.36
CA VAL A 333 -47.71 7.10 50.62
C VAL A 333 -47.14 5.82 50.02
N THR A 334 -47.09 4.75 50.82
CA THR A 334 -46.68 3.43 50.37
C THR A 334 -47.90 2.54 50.30
N GLU A 335 -48.08 1.84 49.18
CA GLU A 335 -49.11 0.83 49.00
C GLU A 335 -48.49 -0.52 48.73
N TYR A 336 -49.11 -1.58 49.25
CA TYR A 336 -48.74 -2.96 49.01
C TYR A 336 -49.88 -3.65 48.27
N ILE A 337 -49.59 -4.22 47.11
CA ILE A 337 -50.55 -4.99 46.32
C ILE A 337 -50.27 -6.47 46.54
N VAL A 338 -51.27 -7.19 47.03
CA VAL A 338 -51.20 -8.64 47.26
C VAL A 338 -51.46 -9.38 45.95
N HIS A 339 -50.59 -10.34 45.61
CA HIS A 339 -50.61 -11.08 44.34
C HIS A 339 -51.97 -11.73 44.06
N ASP A 340 -52.49 -12.55 44.98
CA ASP A 340 -53.81 -13.21 44.87
C ASP A 340 -55.03 -12.24 44.83
N LYS A 341 -54.80 -10.93 44.98
CA LYS A 341 -55.87 -9.93 44.88
C LYS A 341 -55.87 -9.19 43.54
N ILE A 342 -54.94 -9.49 42.65
CA ILE A 342 -54.89 -8.94 41.30
C ILE A 342 -55.76 -9.81 40.38
N ALA A 343 -56.74 -9.19 39.72
CA ALA A 343 -57.55 -9.85 38.69
C ALA A 343 -56.93 -9.68 37.30
N SER A 344 -56.44 -8.49 36.98
CA SER A 344 -55.76 -8.16 35.73
C SER A 344 -54.93 -6.88 35.88
N PHE A 345 -54.05 -6.61 34.91
CA PHE A 345 -53.38 -5.32 34.79
C PHE A 345 -53.19 -4.92 33.33
N GLU A 346 -52.99 -3.62 33.09
CA GLU A 346 -52.72 -3.00 31.79
C GLU A 346 -51.50 -2.07 31.91
N VAL A 347 -50.69 -2.02 30.86
CA VAL A 347 -49.49 -1.15 30.77
C VAL A 347 -49.67 -0.20 29.59
N ARG A 348 -49.48 1.10 29.83
CA ARG A 348 -49.47 2.15 28.80
C ARG A 348 -48.16 2.93 28.86
N GLU A 349 -47.27 2.69 27.91
CA GLU A 349 -45.94 3.33 27.81
C GLU A 349 -46.03 4.72 27.14
N TYR A 350 -45.20 5.68 27.58
CA TYR A 350 -45.11 7.03 27.00
C TYR A 350 -43.74 7.68 27.15
#